data_AF-A0A0H3GVQ8-F1
#
_entry.id   AF-A0A0H3GVQ8-F1
#
_cell.length_a   1.000
_cell.length_b   1.000
_cell.length_c   1.000
_cell.angle_alpha   90.00
_cell.angle_beta   90.00
_cell.angle_gamma   90.00
#
_symmetry.space_group_name_H-M   'P 1'
#
loop_
_entity.id
_entity.type
_entity.pdbx_description
1 polymer ?
#
loop_
_entity_poly.entity_id
_entity_poly.type
_entity_poly.pdbx_seq_one_letter_code
_entity_poly.pdbx_strand_id
1 'polypeptide(L)'
;MENRDAVEATVWGAYMIAYADGNCDAKEIAILEKTISALPAFSPFAGEIAQMSSNIRARYEASPRSANAQALRELADVAGTPEAVDVLCLCLDIADQDGIGEEEEVVLKKIAQALQLSLDAYI
;
A
#
# COMPACT_ATOMS: atom_id res chain seq x y z
N MET A 1 -8.90 16.79 4.04
CA MET A 1 -9.28 15.47 4.57
C MET A 1 -8.88 14.42 3.53
N GLU A 2 -9.40 14.51 2.29
CA GLU A 2 -9.03 13.63 1.17
C GLU A 2 -7.53 13.33 1.01
N ASN A 3 -6.64 14.34 1.04
CA ASN A 3 -5.20 14.06 0.85
C ASN A 3 -4.56 13.23 1.97
N ARG A 4 -5.10 13.29 3.20
CA ARG A 4 -4.54 12.49 4.31
C ARG A 4 -4.94 11.03 4.16
N ASP A 5 -6.21 10.78 3.87
CA ASP A 5 -6.75 9.43 3.65
C ASP A 5 -6.03 8.77 2.46
N ALA A 6 -5.76 9.54 1.39
CA ALA A 6 -4.94 9.09 0.27
C ALA A 6 -3.52 8.71 0.67
N VAL A 7 -2.85 9.51 1.52
CA VAL A 7 -1.51 9.20 2.03
C VAL A 7 -1.54 7.94 2.89
N GLU A 8 -2.48 7.84 3.83
CA GLU A 8 -2.61 6.70 4.74
C GLU A 8 -2.89 5.41 3.95
N ALA A 9 -3.86 5.41 3.03
CA ALA A 9 -4.14 4.28 2.15
C ALA A 9 -2.94 3.88 1.29
N THR A 10 -2.22 4.85 0.73
CA THR A 10 -1.04 4.59 -0.12
C THR A 10 0.07 3.90 0.67
N VAL A 11 0.44 4.45 1.83
CA VAL A 11 1.55 3.91 2.62
C VAL A 11 1.15 2.56 3.23
N TRP A 12 -0.05 2.42 3.77
CA TRP A 12 -0.53 1.15 4.32
C TRP A 12 -0.70 0.06 3.26
N GLY A 13 -1.25 0.39 2.09
CA GLY A 13 -1.38 -0.54 0.97
C GLY A 13 -0.03 -1.06 0.50
N ALA A 14 0.94 -0.17 0.33
CA ALA A 14 2.30 -0.52 -0.06
C ALA A 14 2.98 -1.48 0.93
N TYR A 15 2.87 -1.24 2.24
CA TYR A 15 3.40 -2.17 3.22
C TYR A 15 2.61 -3.49 3.28
N MET A 16 1.30 -3.47 3.05
CA MET A 16 0.51 -4.68 3.04
C MET A 16 0.92 -5.64 1.93
N ILE A 17 1.18 -5.12 0.73
CA ILE A 17 1.68 -5.94 -0.37
C ILE A 17 3.15 -6.33 -0.17
N ALA A 18 4.00 -5.42 0.31
CA ALA A 18 5.40 -5.73 0.56
C ALA A 18 5.56 -6.86 1.58
N TYR A 19 4.70 -6.92 2.60
CA TYR A 19 4.68 -8.01 3.59
C TYR A 19 3.85 -9.25 3.17
N ALA A 20 3.52 -9.42 1.89
CA ALA A 20 2.70 -10.54 1.43
C ALA A 20 3.35 -11.90 1.69
N ASP A 21 4.65 -12.00 1.48
CA ASP A 21 5.44 -13.22 1.74
C ASP A 21 5.97 -13.32 3.19
N GLY A 22 5.69 -12.30 4.01
CA GLY A 22 6.08 -12.20 5.41
C GLY A 22 7.39 -11.45 5.66
N ASN A 23 8.15 -11.09 4.63
CA ASN A 23 9.27 -10.16 4.70
C ASN A 23 8.93 -8.87 3.95
N CYS A 24 9.77 -7.86 4.04
CA CYS A 24 9.61 -6.64 3.26
C CYS A 24 10.98 -6.26 2.73
N ASP A 25 11.12 -6.29 1.41
CA ASP A 25 12.38 -6.12 0.72
C ASP A 25 12.72 -4.65 0.48
N ALA A 26 14.02 -4.35 0.50
CA ALA A 26 14.49 -2.99 0.26
C ALA A 26 14.09 -2.46 -1.13
N LYS A 27 13.92 -3.35 -2.12
CA LYS A 27 13.47 -2.99 -3.47
C LYS A 27 12.01 -2.51 -3.46
N GLU A 28 11.14 -3.18 -2.72
CA GLU A 28 9.72 -2.83 -2.59
C GLU A 28 9.56 -1.45 -1.95
N ILE A 29 10.32 -1.19 -0.89
CA ILE A 29 10.33 0.11 -0.22
C ILE A 29 10.87 1.21 -1.12
N ALA A 30 11.86 0.92 -1.95
CA ALA A 30 12.39 1.91 -2.89
C ALA A 30 11.33 2.35 -3.93
N ILE A 31 10.41 1.46 -4.32
CA ILE A 31 9.29 1.80 -5.22
C ILE A 31 8.32 2.74 -4.51
N LEU A 32 7.90 2.40 -3.28
CA LEU A 32 7.06 3.27 -2.46
C LEU A 32 7.66 4.67 -2.32
N GLU A 33 8.92 4.75 -1.90
CA GLU A 33 9.61 6.03 -1.68
C GLU A 33 9.72 6.84 -2.98
N LYS A 34 10.05 6.18 -4.10
CA LYS A 34 10.10 6.82 -5.42
C LYS A 34 8.73 7.34 -5.83
N THR A 35 7.67 6.55 -5.68
CA THR A 35 6.30 6.96 -6.03
C THR A 35 5.84 8.14 -5.19
N ILE A 36 6.03 8.09 -3.86
CA ILE A 36 5.69 9.20 -2.97
C ILE A 36 6.44 10.48 -3.35
N SER A 37 7.74 10.37 -3.67
CA SER A 37 8.55 11.53 -4.08
C SER A 37 8.07 12.18 -5.39
N ALA A 38 7.37 11.41 -6.23
CA ALA A 38 6.82 11.88 -7.49
C ALA A 38 5.42 12.52 -7.34
N LEU A 39 4.84 12.53 -6.13
CA LEU A 39 3.50 13.06 -5.86
C LEU A 39 3.58 14.41 -5.12
N PRO A 40 3.42 15.56 -5.81
CA PRO A 40 3.46 16.88 -5.16
C PRO A 40 2.41 17.03 -4.04
N ALA A 41 1.25 16.37 -4.18
CA ALA A 41 0.20 16.37 -3.17
C ALA A 41 0.64 15.78 -1.82
N PHE A 42 1.67 14.92 -1.82
CA PHE A 42 2.18 14.24 -0.63
C PHE A 42 3.33 15.02 0.03
N SER A 43 3.90 16.01 -0.66
CA SER A 43 5.02 16.81 -0.15
C SER A 43 4.76 17.45 1.23
N PRO A 44 3.55 17.99 1.54
CA PRO A 44 3.26 18.51 2.88
C PRO A 44 3.33 17.46 4.00
N PHE A 45 3.21 16.18 3.68
CA PHE A 45 3.16 15.07 4.63
C PHE A 45 4.48 14.31 4.75
N ALA A 46 5.58 14.77 4.12
CA ALA A 46 6.83 14.01 4.06
C ALA A 46 7.36 13.54 5.44
N GLY A 47 7.28 14.40 6.46
CA GLY A 47 7.67 14.03 7.83
C GLY A 47 6.73 13.00 8.48
N GLU A 48 5.42 13.12 8.22
CA GLU A 48 4.42 12.17 8.72
C GLU A 48 4.56 10.81 8.03
N ILE A 49 4.80 10.79 6.72
CA ILE A 49 5.03 9.57 5.94
C ILE A 49 6.23 8.79 6.50
N ALA A 50 7.36 9.46 6.75
CA ALA A 50 8.54 8.78 7.30
C ALA A 50 8.25 8.13 8.67
N GLN A 51 7.54 8.83 9.55
CA GLN A 51 7.14 8.30 10.84
C GLN A 51 6.12 7.16 10.72
N MET A 52 5.15 7.30 9.81
CA MET A 52 4.12 6.31 9.53
C MET A 52 4.76 5.02 9.02
N SER A 53 5.68 5.10 8.05
CA SER A 53 6.47 3.99 7.54
C SER A 53 7.24 3.24 8.63
N SER A 54 7.88 3.97 9.56
CA SER A 54 8.54 3.34 10.71
C SER A 54 7.56 2.59 11.61
N ASN A 55 6.39 3.19 11.88
CA ASN A 55 5.39 2.59 12.76
C ASN A 55 4.72 1.37 12.12
N ILE A 56 4.46 1.40 10.81
CA ILE A 56 3.85 0.29 10.09
C ILE A 56 4.77 -0.93 10.10
N ARG A 57 6.07 -0.77 9.80
CA ARG A 57 7.05 -1.86 9.88
C ARG A 57 7.09 -2.51 11.27
N ALA A 58 7.18 -1.70 12.32
CA ALA A 58 7.13 -2.21 13.69
C ALA A 58 5.81 -2.95 14.01
N ARG A 59 4.68 -2.53 13.41
CA ARG A 59 3.40 -3.23 13.56
C ARG A 59 3.36 -4.55 12.80
N TYR A 60 3.97 -4.64 11.62
CA TYR A 60 4.11 -5.91 10.92
C TYR A 60 5.03 -6.87 11.68
N GLU A 61 6.13 -6.40 12.25
CA GLU A 61 7.00 -7.22 13.11
C GLU A 61 6.28 -7.73 14.37
N ALA A 62 5.47 -6.88 15.02
CA ALA A 62 4.81 -7.23 16.27
C ALA A 62 3.51 -8.03 16.07
N SER A 63 2.71 -7.69 15.06
CA SER A 63 1.40 -8.30 14.82
C SER A 63 0.95 -8.13 13.35
N PRO A 64 1.42 -8.99 12.43
CA PRO A 64 1.08 -8.91 11.01
C PRO A 64 -0.44 -8.91 10.76
N ARG A 65 -1.19 -9.69 11.55
CA ARG A 65 -2.66 -9.75 11.43
C ARG A 65 -3.33 -8.43 11.79
N SER A 66 -2.85 -7.75 12.83
CA SER A 66 -3.37 -6.43 13.22
C SER A 66 -2.98 -5.35 12.22
N ALA A 67 -1.77 -5.44 11.65
CA ALA A 67 -1.30 -4.53 10.61
C ALA A 67 -2.16 -4.67 9.33
N ASN A 68 -2.38 -5.90 8.84
CA ASN A 68 -3.27 -6.16 7.71
C ASN A 68 -4.71 -5.66 7.95
N ALA A 69 -5.23 -5.87 9.17
CA ALA A 69 -6.57 -5.37 9.51
C ALA A 69 -6.66 -3.84 9.54
N GLN A 70 -5.56 -3.13 9.82
CA GLN A 70 -5.53 -1.68 9.69
C GLN A 70 -5.43 -1.28 8.22
N ALA A 71 -4.49 -1.86 7.46
CA ALA A 71 -4.31 -1.55 6.05
C ALA A 71 -5.62 -1.66 5.28
N LEU A 72 -6.40 -2.72 5.50
CA LEU A 72 -7.71 -2.90 4.85
C LEU A 72 -8.74 -1.81 5.22
N ARG A 73 -8.65 -1.18 6.40
CA ARG A 73 -9.53 -0.06 6.76
C ARG A 73 -9.14 1.21 6.02
N GLU A 74 -7.84 1.52 6.02
CA GLU A 74 -7.30 2.70 5.33
C GLU A 74 -7.59 2.62 3.82
N LEU A 75 -7.45 1.42 3.22
CA LEU A 75 -7.84 1.17 1.84
C LEU A 75 -9.35 1.36 1.62
N ALA A 76 -10.19 0.94 2.56
CA ALA A 76 -11.63 1.13 2.46
C ALA A 76 -12.04 2.60 2.59
N ASP A 77 -11.27 3.42 3.31
CA ASP A 77 -11.54 4.86 3.48
C ASP A 77 -11.38 5.65 2.17
N VAL A 78 -10.60 5.13 1.21
CA VAL A 78 -10.47 5.72 -0.14
C VAL A 78 -11.25 4.96 -1.21
N ALA A 79 -12.05 3.95 -0.84
CA ALA A 79 -12.80 3.16 -1.82
C ALA A 79 -13.77 4.02 -2.63
N GLY A 80 -13.81 3.80 -3.95
CA GLY A 80 -14.67 4.55 -4.87
C GLY A 80 -14.18 5.97 -5.21
N THR A 81 -13.00 6.37 -4.75
CA THR A 81 -12.36 7.63 -5.16
C THR A 81 -11.32 7.38 -6.27
N PRO A 82 -10.86 8.42 -7.00
CA PRO A 82 -9.77 8.28 -7.96
C PRO A 82 -8.49 7.72 -7.34
N GLU A 83 -8.19 8.08 -6.09
CA GLU A 83 -6.99 7.65 -5.37
C GLU A 83 -6.95 6.14 -5.14
N ALA A 84 -8.11 5.47 -5.08
CA ALA A 84 -8.16 4.01 -5.00
C ALA A 84 -7.43 3.34 -6.17
N VAL A 85 -7.54 3.92 -7.37
CA VAL A 85 -6.86 3.40 -8.57
C VAL A 85 -5.35 3.57 -8.44
N ASP A 86 -4.91 4.75 -8.02
CA ASP A 86 -3.48 5.05 -7.83
C ASP A 86 -2.85 4.12 -6.77
N VAL A 87 -3.56 3.86 -5.68
CA VAL A 87 -3.13 2.95 -4.62
C VAL A 87 -3.01 1.51 -5.14
N LEU A 88 -3.99 1.03 -5.91
CA LEU A 88 -3.92 -0.32 -6.48
C LEU A 88 -2.76 -0.47 -7.47
N CYS A 89 -2.56 0.51 -8.35
CA CYS A 89 -1.45 0.53 -9.29
C CYS A 89 -0.09 0.51 -8.57
N LEU A 90 0.08 1.28 -7.49
CA LEU A 90 1.30 1.21 -6.69
C LEU A 90 1.50 -0.18 -6.08
N CYS A 91 0.44 -0.81 -5.58
CA CYS A 91 0.56 -2.16 -5.01
C CYS A 91 1.00 -3.18 -6.07
N LEU A 92 0.51 -3.04 -7.31
CA LEU A 92 0.95 -3.85 -8.44
C LEU A 92 2.41 -3.60 -8.80
N ASP A 93 2.84 -2.34 -8.89
CA ASP A 93 4.24 -2.00 -9.18
C ASP A 93 5.22 -2.57 -8.14
N ILE A 94 4.79 -2.63 -6.87
CA ILE A 94 5.57 -3.23 -5.78
C ILE A 94 5.68 -4.75 -5.93
N ALA A 95 4.58 -5.43 -6.23
CA ALA A 95 4.57 -6.88 -6.38
C ALA A 95 5.26 -7.36 -7.68
N ASP A 96 5.12 -6.62 -8.79
CA ASP A 96 5.60 -7.05 -10.10
C ASP A 96 7.08 -6.70 -10.34
N GLN A 97 7.95 -6.99 -9.37
CA GLN A 97 9.39 -6.72 -9.47
C GLN A 97 10.18 -7.80 -10.21
N ASP A 98 9.62 -9.00 -10.37
CA ASP A 98 10.13 -10.08 -11.22
C ASP A 98 8.98 -11.06 -11.58
N GLY A 99 7.75 -10.53 -11.66
CA GLY A 99 6.50 -11.30 -11.72
C GLY A 99 5.80 -11.39 -10.35
N ILE A 100 4.47 -11.46 -10.37
CA ILE A 100 3.62 -11.55 -9.17
C ILE A 100 3.57 -13.00 -8.67
N GLY A 101 3.98 -13.23 -7.42
CA GLY A 101 3.92 -14.51 -6.71
C GLY A 101 2.52 -14.90 -6.21
N GLU A 102 2.35 -16.15 -5.78
CA GLU A 102 1.05 -16.66 -5.30
C GLU A 102 0.57 -15.93 -4.04
N GLU A 103 1.47 -15.65 -3.10
CA GLU A 103 1.17 -14.91 -1.87
C GLU A 103 0.73 -13.47 -2.18
N GLU A 104 1.41 -12.81 -3.10
CA GLU A 104 1.10 -11.45 -3.55
C GLU A 104 -0.23 -11.40 -4.27
N GLU A 105 -0.55 -12.37 -5.15
CA GLU A 105 -1.85 -12.41 -5.84
C GLU A 105 -3.01 -12.53 -4.85
N VAL A 106 -2.83 -13.31 -3.77
CA VAL A 106 -3.83 -13.42 -2.69
C VAL A 106 -4.00 -12.09 -1.95
N VAL A 107 -2.92 -11.34 -1.73
CA VAL A 107 -2.96 -10.04 -1.05
C VAL A 107 -3.53 -8.96 -1.96
N LEU A 108 -3.13 -8.89 -3.23
CA LEU A 108 -3.67 -7.98 -4.24
C LEU A 108 -5.18 -8.14 -4.41
N LYS A 109 -5.70 -9.38 -4.40
CA LYS A 109 -7.16 -9.62 -4.41
C LYS A 109 -7.86 -8.99 -3.21
N LYS A 110 -7.27 -9.04 -2.02
CA LYS A 110 -7.82 -8.40 -0.81
C LYS A 110 -7.74 -6.89 -0.89
N ILE A 111 -6.63 -6.35 -1.39
CA ILE A 111 -6.43 -4.91 -1.61
C ILE A 111 -7.47 -4.38 -2.61
N ALA A 112 -7.58 -5.00 -3.78
CA ALA A 112 -8.56 -4.64 -4.79
C ALA A 112 -10.00 -4.72 -4.24
N GLN A 113 -10.32 -5.75 -3.46
CA GLN A 113 -11.62 -5.87 -2.81
C GLN A 113 -11.88 -4.73 -1.82
N ALA A 114 -10.90 -4.34 -0.99
CA ALA A 114 -11.04 -3.23 -0.05
C ALA A 114 -11.24 -1.89 -0.77
N LEU A 115 -10.53 -1.69 -1.88
CA LEU A 115 -10.63 -0.51 -2.75
C LEU A 115 -11.90 -0.49 -3.62
N GLN A 116 -12.69 -1.57 -3.62
CA GLN A 116 -13.84 -1.78 -4.49
C GLN A 116 -13.49 -1.74 -6.00
N LEU A 117 -12.32 -2.26 -6.35
CA LEU A 117 -11.81 -2.34 -7.71
C LEU A 117 -11.75 -3.80 -8.20
N SER A 118 -11.74 -3.96 -9.51
CA SER A 118 -11.48 -5.25 -10.16
C SER A 118 -9.99 -5.39 -10.42
N LEU A 119 -9.32 -6.36 -9.80
CA LEU A 119 -7.89 -6.64 -10.04
C LEU A 119 -7.61 -6.92 -11.51
N ASP A 120 -8.46 -7.71 -12.17
CA ASP A 120 -8.35 -8.10 -13.58
C ASP A 120 -8.31 -6.92 -14.58
N ALA A 121 -8.73 -5.72 -14.15
CA ALA A 121 -8.67 -4.53 -15.00
C ALA A 121 -7.26 -3.92 -15.09
N TYR A 122 -6.31 -4.38 -14.25
CA TYR A 122 -5.00 -3.77 -14.05
C TYR A 122 -3.82 -4.74 -14.20
N ILE A 123 -4.08 -6.03 -14.48
CA ILE A 123 -3.06 -7.08 -14.70
C ILE A 123 -3.01 -7.52 -16.17
#